data_AF-A0A257SK31-F1
#
_entry.id   AF-A0A257SK31-F1
#
_cell.length_a   1.000
_cell.length_b   1.000
_cell.length_c   1.000
_cell.angle_alpha   90.00
_cell.angle_beta   90.00
_cell.angle_gamma   90.00
#
_symmetry.space_group_name_H-M   'P 1'
#
loop_
_entity.id
_entity.type
_entity.pdbx_description
1 polymer ?
#
loop_
_entity_poly.entity_id
_entity_poly.type
_entity_poly.pdbx_seq_one_letter_code
_entity_poly.pdbx_strand_id
1 'polypeptide(L)'
;MDDVTILTMSEFGRTARQNGNGGTDHGHASSMFVIGGDVKGHKVHGKWPGLEPEQLNEDRDLALTTDFRSLFSEVVGKHLGATAFERIFPGFAVDKSTWVGVL
;
A
#
# COMPACT_ATOMS: atom_id res chain seq x y z
N MET A 1 11.60 -8.36 -17.38
CA MET A 1 11.26 -7.00 -16.88
C MET A 1 12.00 -6.85 -15.56
N ASP A 2 13.29 -7.14 -15.58
CA ASP A 2 14.00 -7.56 -14.36
C ASP A 2 14.72 -6.39 -13.71
N ASP A 3 14.97 -5.35 -14.51
CA ASP A 3 15.58 -4.09 -14.09
C ASP A 3 14.55 -2.97 -13.81
N VAL A 4 13.24 -3.28 -13.88
CA VAL A 4 12.17 -2.29 -13.72
C VAL A 4 11.04 -2.85 -12.86
N THR A 5 10.76 -2.16 -11.75
CA THR A 5 9.59 -2.37 -10.91
C THR A 5 8.72 -1.11 -10.87
N ILE A 6 7.44 -1.26 -11.22
CA ILE A 6 6.42 -0.21 -11.22
C ILE A 6 5.59 -0.32 -9.95
N LEU A 7 5.49 0.78 -9.22
CA LEU A 7 4.58 0.95 -8.07
C LEU A 7 3.52 1.99 -8.40
N THR A 8 2.26 1.70 -8.10
CA THR A 8 1.18 2.70 -8.15
C THR A 8 0.82 3.14 -6.74
N MET A 9 0.63 4.44 -6.53
CA MET A 9 0.11 4.97 -5.27
C MET A 9 -0.82 6.15 -5.57
N SER A 10 -1.86 6.28 -4.76
CA SER A 10 -2.79 7.42 -4.80
C SER A 10 -3.13 7.78 -3.36
N GLU A 11 -3.12 9.08 -3.06
CA GLU A 11 -3.68 9.62 -1.83
C GLU A 11 -5.22 9.62 -1.85
N PHE A 12 -5.81 9.50 -3.04
CA PHE A 12 -7.24 9.55 -3.27
C PHE A 12 -7.87 8.15 -3.13
N GLY A 13 -7.97 7.66 -1.89
CA GLY A 13 -8.79 6.51 -1.54
C GLY A 13 -10.29 6.80 -1.74
N ARG A 14 -11.13 5.75 -1.71
CA ARG A 14 -12.58 5.88 -1.84
C ARG A 14 -13.29 5.30 -0.62
N THR A 15 -14.37 5.92 -0.17
CA THR A 15 -15.24 5.35 0.86
C THR A 15 -15.82 4.01 0.38
N ALA A 16 -15.97 3.04 1.28
CA ALA A 16 -16.67 1.79 0.97
C ALA A 16 -18.19 2.02 0.87
N ARG A 17 -18.72 2.93 1.69
CA ARG A 17 -20.13 3.34 1.63
C ARG A 17 -20.38 4.39 0.55
N GLN A 18 -21.55 4.30 -0.08
CA GLN A 18 -22.07 5.28 -1.02
C GLN A 18 -22.39 6.60 -0.29
N ASN A 19 -22.14 7.72 -0.94
CA ASN A 19 -22.52 9.05 -0.45
C ASN A 19 -23.96 9.42 -0.87
N GLY A 20 -24.43 10.59 -0.39
CA GLY A 20 -25.81 11.06 -0.64
C GLY A 20 -26.14 11.35 -2.11
N ASN A 21 -25.13 11.45 -2.99
CA ASN A 21 -25.29 11.76 -4.41
C ASN A 21 -25.20 10.53 -5.32
N GLY A 22 -25.15 9.31 -4.77
CA GLY A 22 -25.03 8.10 -5.59
C GLY A 22 -23.59 7.68 -5.91
N GLY A 23 -22.58 8.41 -5.42
CA GLY A 23 -21.16 8.14 -5.67
C GLY A 23 -20.43 7.69 -4.41
N THR A 24 -19.11 7.88 -4.39
CA THR A 24 -18.26 7.70 -3.19
C THR A 24 -17.57 9.02 -2.83
N ASP A 25 -17.05 9.12 -1.61
CA ASP A 25 -16.24 10.28 -1.20
C ASP A 25 -14.75 9.93 -1.17
N HIS A 26 -13.93 10.91 -0.80
CA HIS A 26 -12.54 10.68 -0.44
C HIS A 26 -12.47 9.73 0.76
N GLY A 27 -11.70 8.66 0.64
CA GLY A 27 -11.56 7.62 1.66
C GLY A 27 -10.15 7.49 2.22
N HIS A 28 -10.05 6.75 3.33
CA HIS A 28 -8.81 6.64 4.12
C HIS A 28 -7.74 5.70 3.56
N ALA A 29 -8.12 4.74 2.71
CA ALA A 29 -7.20 3.76 2.14
C ALA A 29 -7.53 3.40 0.69
N SER A 30 -6.55 2.80 0.01
CA SER A 30 -6.64 2.36 -1.38
C SER A 30 -5.78 1.11 -1.60
N SER A 31 -5.83 0.56 -2.82
CA SER A 31 -4.95 -0.52 -3.27
C SER A 31 -3.75 0.04 -4.04
N MET A 32 -2.60 -0.60 -3.89
CA MET A 32 -1.41 -0.36 -4.71
C MET A 32 -1.12 -1.57 -5.58
N PHE A 33 -0.72 -1.34 -6.83
CA PHE A 33 -0.21 -2.37 -7.73
C PHE A 33 1.31 -2.34 -7.75
N VAL A 34 1.90 -3.53 -7.81
CA VAL A 34 3.34 -3.76 -7.94
C VAL A 34 3.54 -4.66 -9.15
N ILE A 35 4.32 -4.21 -10.13
CA ILE A 35 4.50 -4.89 -11.41
C ILE A 35 5.99 -4.90 -11.75
N GLY A 36 6.56 -6.08 -12.00
CA GLY A 36 7.98 -6.26 -12.28
C GLY A 36 8.32 -7.75 -12.42
N GLY A 37 9.51 -8.06 -12.94
CA GLY A 37 9.95 -9.44 -13.16
C GLY A 37 10.30 -10.19 -11.86
N ASP A 38 10.81 -9.47 -10.86
CA ASP A 38 11.17 -9.99 -9.53
C ASP A 38 10.01 -9.98 -8.53
N VAL A 39 8.84 -9.47 -8.94
CA VAL A 39 7.66 -9.38 -8.08
C VAL A 39 7.06 -10.76 -7.85
N LYS A 40 6.84 -11.10 -6.57
CA LYS A 40 6.08 -12.27 -6.13
C LYS A 40 4.59 -12.07 -6.42
N GLY A 41 4.22 -12.13 -7.70
CA GLY A 41 2.88 -11.86 -8.20
C GLY A 41 1.84 -12.92 -7.86
N HIS A 42 0.67 -12.81 -8.51
CA HIS A 42 -0.48 -13.72 -8.37
C HIS A 42 -1.07 -13.80 -6.96
N LYS A 43 -0.84 -12.76 -6.16
CA LYS A 43 -1.28 -12.70 -4.77
C LYS A 43 -1.71 -11.27 -4.42
N VAL A 44 -2.77 -11.17 -3.62
CA VAL A 44 -3.07 -9.94 -2.85
C VAL A 44 -2.18 -9.97 -1.62
N HIS A 45 -1.22 -9.04 -1.57
CA HIS A 45 -0.33 -8.90 -0.42
C HIS A 45 -0.94 -8.03 0.68
N GLY A 46 -0.38 -8.11 1.89
CA GLY A 46 -0.89 -7.41 3.06
C GLY A 46 -2.12 -8.08 3.67
N LYS A 47 -2.88 -7.31 4.46
CA LYS A 47 -4.11 -7.77 5.13
C LYS A 47 -5.31 -7.15 4.42
N TRP A 48 -6.29 -7.99 4.10
CA TRP A 48 -7.60 -7.57 3.60
C TRP A 48 -8.67 -8.05 4.59
N PRO A 49 -9.17 -7.17 5.48
CA PRO A 49 -10.13 -7.58 6.48
C PRO A 49 -11.52 -7.85 5.88
N GLY A 50 -11.88 -7.19 4.77
CA GLY A 50 -13.17 -7.31 4.10
C GLY A 50 -13.93 -5.97 4.09
N LEU A 51 -15.25 -6.04 3.88
CA LEU A 51 -16.14 -4.87 3.75
C LEU A 51 -17.32 -4.89 4.74
N GLU A 52 -17.35 -5.85 5.67
CA GLU A 52 -18.38 -5.85 6.71
C GLU A 52 -18.22 -4.62 7.62
N PRO A 53 -19.30 -4.08 8.22
CA PRO A 53 -19.27 -2.87 9.04
C PRO A 53 -18.13 -2.82 10.06
N GLU A 54 -17.88 -3.94 10.76
CA GLU A 54 -16.86 -4.04 11.82
C GLU A 54 -15.42 -4.10 11.27
N GLN A 55 -15.26 -4.30 9.95
CA GLN A 55 -13.97 -4.36 9.26
C GLN A 55 -13.58 -3.03 8.62
N LEU A 56 -14.51 -2.08 8.56
CA LEU A 56 -14.31 -0.74 8.03
C LEU A 56 -13.81 0.22 9.11
N ASN A 57 -12.98 1.17 8.70
CA ASN A 57 -12.65 2.31 9.54
C ASN A 57 -13.88 3.20 9.69
N GLU A 58 -14.30 3.43 10.93
CA GLU A 58 -15.49 4.23 11.27
C GLU A 58 -16.76 3.80 10.53
N ASP A 59 -16.92 2.49 10.26
CA ASP A 59 -18.06 1.92 9.52
C ASP A 59 -18.27 2.57 8.13
N ARG A 60 -17.23 3.14 7.52
CA ARG A 60 -17.38 3.89 6.25
C ARG A 60 -16.23 3.67 5.28
N ASP A 61 -15.01 3.66 5.79
CA ASP A 61 -13.80 3.65 4.98
C ASP A 61 -13.10 2.30 5.01
N LEU A 62 -12.34 2.01 3.97
CA LEU A 62 -11.43 0.86 4.01
C LEU A 62 -10.45 1.02 5.19
N ALA A 63 -10.25 -0.05 5.95
CA ALA A 63 -9.23 -0.08 6.98
C ALA A 63 -7.83 0.06 6.36
N LEU A 64 -7.04 1.01 6.86
CA LEU A 64 -5.63 1.13 6.49
C LEU A 64 -4.84 0.00 7.16
N THR A 65 -4.39 -0.97 6.36
CA THR A 65 -3.66 -2.14 6.87
C THR A 65 -2.17 -2.13 6.55
N THR A 66 -1.71 -1.20 5.70
CA THR A 66 -0.33 -1.14 5.24
C THR A 66 0.04 0.31 5.00
N ASP A 67 1.11 0.76 5.67
CA ASP A 67 1.73 2.04 5.35
C ASP A 67 2.46 1.93 4.01
N PHE A 68 2.18 2.85 3.08
CA PHE A 68 2.81 2.80 1.75
C PHE A 68 4.34 2.88 1.83
N ARG A 69 4.90 3.53 2.86
CA ARG A 69 6.35 3.65 3.06
C ARG A 69 6.98 2.30 3.36
N SER A 70 6.25 1.36 3.97
CA SER A 70 6.75 -0.01 4.15
C SER A 70 6.92 -0.74 2.81
N LEU A 71 5.98 -0.57 1.87
CA LEU A 71 6.11 -1.12 0.51
C LEU A 71 7.24 -0.45 -0.28
N PHE A 72 7.28 0.88 -0.28
CA PHE A 72 8.29 1.63 -1.04
C PHE A 72 9.69 1.36 -0.49
N SER A 73 9.87 1.30 0.84
CA SER A 73 11.17 1.01 1.46
C SER A 73 11.66 -0.40 1.16
N GLU A 74 10.76 -1.39 1.10
CA GLU A 74 11.11 -2.74 0.63
C GLU A 74 11.66 -2.71 -0.80
N VAL A 75 10.94 -2.06 -1.72
CA VAL A 75 11.29 -2.05 -3.14
C VAL A 75 12.59 -1.30 -3.37
N VAL A 76 12.77 -0.10 -2.83
CA VAL A 76 14.04 0.63 -3.00
C VAL A 76 15.21 -0.07 -2.32
N GLY A 77 14.96 -0.79 -1.21
CA GLY A 77 16.00 -1.55 -0.52
C GLY A 77 16.44 -2.79 -1.29
N LYS A 78 15.51 -3.57 -1.83
CA LYS A 78 15.79 -4.84 -2.52
C LYS A 78 16.09 -4.66 -4.01
N HIS A 79 15.32 -3.86 -4.72
CA HIS A 79 15.45 -3.67 -6.17
C HIS A 79 16.57 -2.67 -6.51
N LEU A 80 16.65 -1.53 -5.80
CA LEU A 80 17.66 -0.50 -6.05
C LEU A 80 18.91 -0.63 -5.16
N GLY A 81 18.91 -1.52 -4.18
CA GLY A 81 20.03 -1.70 -3.24
C GLY A 81 20.24 -0.52 -2.28
N ALA A 82 19.22 0.30 -2.05
CA ALA A 82 19.35 1.49 -1.20
C ALA A 82 19.61 1.12 0.27
N THR A 83 20.55 1.83 0.90
CA THR A 83 20.89 1.64 2.32
C THR A 83 20.63 2.87 3.19
N ALA A 84 20.63 4.07 2.59
CA ALA A 84 20.43 5.34 3.29
C ALA A 84 18.93 5.72 3.38
N PHE A 85 18.12 4.87 4.03
CA PHE A 85 16.66 5.01 4.07
C PHE A 85 16.17 6.37 4.61
N GLU A 86 16.81 6.92 5.64
CA GLU A 86 16.44 8.23 6.22
C GLU A 86 16.49 9.39 5.23
N ARG A 87 17.32 9.28 4.17
CA ARG A 87 17.36 10.29 3.10
C ARG A 87 16.19 10.17 2.13
N ILE A 88 15.63 8.97 1.98
CA ILE A 88 14.54 8.65 1.05
C ILE A 88 13.18 8.80 1.74
N PHE A 89 13.11 8.44 3.03
CA PHE A 89 11.90 8.51 3.86
C PHE A 89 12.15 9.33 5.14
N PRO A 90 12.34 10.66 5.04
CA PRO A 90 12.62 11.50 6.20
C PRO A 90 11.51 11.40 7.25
N GLY A 91 11.88 11.19 8.51
CA GLY A 91 10.93 11.08 9.63
C GLY A 91 10.15 9.76 9.66
N PHE A 92 10.56 8.76 8.87
CA PHE A 92 10.02 7.41 8.91
C PHE A 92 11.16 6.41 9.13
N ALA A 93 11.23 5.87 10.34
CA ALA A 93 12.17 4.80 10.66
C ALA A 93 11.75 3.53 9.93
N VAL A 94 12.52 3.11 8.92
CA VAL A 94 12.25 1.90 8.16
C VAL A 94 12.43 0.67 9.07
N ASP A 95 11.31 0.02 9.38
CA ASP A 95 11.29 -1.29 10.01
C ASP A 95 11.03 -2.38 8.97
N LYS A 96 12.06 -3.18 8.69
CA LYS A 96 12.01 -4.28 7.73
C LYS A 96 11.02 -5.38 8.12
N SER A 97 10.62 -5.46 9.40
CA SER A 97 9.59 -6.41 9.85
C SER A 97 8.20 -6.07 9.29
N THR A 98 7.99 -4.80 8.88
CA THR A 98 6.75 -4.32 8.26
C THR A 98 6.72 -4.44 6.75
N TRP A 99 7.81 -4.92 6.14
CA TRP A 99 7.87 -5.13 4.69
C TRP A 99 6.81 -6.12 4.24
N VAL A 100 6.18 -5.80 3.12
CA VAL A 100 4.97 -6.47 2.62
C VAL A 100 5.32 -7.84 2.02
N GLY A 101 6.57 -8.01 1.57
CA GLY A 101 7.08 -9.25 0.98
C GLY A 101 6.79 -9.37 -0.50
N VAL A 102 6.69 -8.24 -1.21
CA VAL A 102 6.35 -8.21 -2.64
C VAL A 102 7.52 -8.62 -3.55
N LEU A 103 8.77 -8.51 -3.06
CA LEU A 103 10.00 -8.96 -3.73
C LEU A 103 10.64 -10.14 -2.98
#